data_AF-A0A9E6DTD7-F1
#
_entry.id   AF-A0A9E6DTD7-F1
#
_cell.length_a   1.000
_cell.length_b   1.000
_cell.length_c   1.000
_cell.angle_alpha   90.00
_cell.angle_beta   90.00
_cell.angle_gamma   90.00
#
_symmetry.space_group_name_H-M   'P 1'
#
loop_
_entity.id
_entity.type
_entity.pdbx_description
1 polymer ?
#
loop_
_entity_poly.entity_id
_entity_poly.type
_entity_poly.pdbx_seq_one_letter_code
_entity_poly.pdbx_strand_id
1 'polypeptide(L)'
;MRIPAMLLVACLAQAPLQCASEPEEATRPYDEPGEALLSLAEAFRQQGDEKAWRQTLEHLIATYPNSRYSQRASQKLGSGSAE
;
A
#
# COMPACT_ATOMS: atom_id res chain seq x y z
N MET A 1 12.23 41.82 -46.94
CA MET A 1 11.18 41.12 -46.20
C MET A 1 11.37 41.38 -44.71
N ARG A 2 10.50 42.20 -44.10
CA ARG A 2 10.51 42.48 -42.66
C ARG A 2 9.46 41.56 -42.04
N ILE A 3 9.91 40.55 -41.28
CA ILE A 3 9.01 39.62 -40.59
C ILE A 3 8.33 40.43 -39.48
N PRO A 4 7.00 40.63 -39.51
CA PRO A 4 6.32 41.42 -38.49
C PRO A 4 6.43 40.69 -37.14
N ALA A 5 6.91 41.40 -36.12
CA ALA A 5 7.12 40.91 -34.75
C ALA A 5 5.85 40.36 -34.07
N MET A 6 4.69 40.49 -34.71
CA MET A 6 3.39 40.06 -34.20
C MET A 6 3.15 38.55 -34.26
N LEU A 7 3.97 37.80 -35.01
CA LEU A 7 3.83 36.34 -35.16
C LEU A 7 4.49 35.51 -34.05
N LEU A 8 5.33 36.13 -33.19
CA LEU A 8 6.10 35.40 -32.18
C LEU A 8 5.37 35.26 -30.83
N VAL A 9 4.28 36.01 -30.62
CA VAL A 9 3.51 36.00 -29.36
C VAL A 9 2.43 34.91 -29.34
N ALA A 10 2.00 34.42 -30.50
CA ALA A 10 0.93 33.42 -30.59
C ALA A 10 1.36 32.01 -30.12
N CYS A 11 2.66 31.71 -30.09
CA CYS A 11 3.15 30.38 -29.70
C CYS A 11 3.20 30.12 -28.19
N LEU A 12 3.11 31.16 -27.35
CA LEU A 12 3.09 31.01 -25.88
C LEU A 12 1.69 30.77 -25.32
N ALA A 13 0.63 30.96 -26.13
CA ALA A 13 -0.76 30.71 -25.73
C ALA A 13 -1.23 29.26 -26.02
N GLN A 14 -0.36 28.42 -26.60
CA GLN A 14 -0.65 27.02 -26.93
C GLN A 14 0.29 26.01 -26.25
N ALA A 15 0.85 26.34 -25.08
CA ALA A 15 1.23 25.28 -24.17
C ALA A 15 -0.07 24.84 -23.48
N PRO A 16 -0.65 23.68 -23.84
CA PRO A 16 -1.83 23.23 -23.13
C PRO A 16 -1.46 23.12 -21.66
N LEU A 17 -2.35 23.55 -20.77
CA LEU A 17 -2.33 23.24 -19.34
C LEU A 17 -2.47 21.72 -19.08
N GLN A 18 -2.01 20.88 -20.00
CA GLN A 18 -1.93 19.42 -19.97
C GLN A 18 -0.69 18.91 -19.22
N CYS A 19 0.06 19.81 -18.60
CA CYS A 19 0.79 19.49 -17.37
C CYS A 19 -0.05 19.87 -16.14
N ALA A 20 -1.37 19.71 -16.20
CA ALA A 20 -2.16 19.51 -14.99
C ALA A 20 -1.76 18.13 -14.46
N SER A 21 -1.15 18.14 -13.28
CA SER A 21 -0.55 17.00 -12.59
C SER A 21 -1.21 15.67 -12.91
N GLU A 22 -0.39 14.65 -13.20
CA GLU A 22 -0.83 13.26 -13.28
C GLU A 22 -1.85 13.01 -12.16
N PRO A 23 -3.02 12.42 -12.47
CA PRO A 23 -4.02 12.16 -11.46
C PRO A 23 -3.33 11.39 -10.36
N GLU A 24 -3.23 12.03 -9.18
CA GLU A 24 -2.71 11.46 -7.94
C GLU A 24 -3.13 10.01 -7.93
N GLU A 25 -2.13 9.13 -8.17
CA GLU A 25 -2.35 7.72 -8.46
C GLU A 25 -3.24 7.22 -7.36
N ALA A 26 -4.52 7.05 -7.73
CA ALA A 26 -5.64 7.07 -6.81
C ALA A 26 -5.21 6.33 -5.57
N THR A 27 -5.04 7.04 -4.46
CA THR A 27 -4.53 6.51 -3.21
C THR A 27 -5.27 5.21 -2.98
N ARG A 28 -4.69 4.09 -3.42
CA ARG A 28 -5.23 2.79 -3.07
C ARG A 28 -5.16 2.88 -1.56
N PRO A 29 -6.26 2.68 -0.83
CA PRO A 29 -6.17 2.60 0.61
C PRO A 29 -5.13 1.50 0.84
N TYR A 30 -3.90 1.91 1.13
CA TYR A 30 -2.80 1.00 1.33
C TYR A 30 -3.23 0.28 2.59
N ASP A 31 -3.43 -1.03 2.48
CA ASP A 31 -3.64 -1.84 3.66
C ASP A 31 -2.52 -1.49 4.63
N GLU A 32 -2.88 -1.14 5.86
CA GLU A 32 -1.91 -0.90 6.92
C GLU A 32 -0.95 -2.10 6.92
N PRO A 33 0.38 -1.92 7.02
CA PRO A 33 1.33 -3.03 6.90
C PRO A 33 1.00 -4.24 7.80
N GLY A 34 0.42 -3.96 8.97
CA GLY A 34 -0.07 -5.00 9.88
C GLY A 34 -1.29 -5.79 9.39
N GLU A 35 -2.16 -5.16 8.60
CA GLU A 35 -3.29 -5.80 7.93
C GLU A 35 -2.80 -6.78 6.87
N ALA A 36 -1.92 -6.30 5.97
CA ALA A 36 -1.35 -7.12 4.91
C ALA A 36 -0.63 -8.36 5.46
N LEU A 37 0.14 -8.20 6.54
CA LEU A 37 0.80 -9.32 7.22
C LEU A 37 -0.20 -10.29 7.88
N LEU A 38 -1.28 -9.78 8.46
CA LEU A 38 -2.32 -10.63 9.05
C LEU A 38 -3.02 -11.45 7.95
N SER A 39 -3.37 -10.82 6.84
CA SER A 39 -3.97 -11.48 5.67
C SER A 39 -3.02 -12.51 5.04
N LEU A 40 -1.73 -12.21 4.96
CA LEU A 40 -0.72 -13.15 4.49
C LEU A 40 -0.63 -14.39 5.40
N ALA A 41 -0.63 -14.20 6.72
CA ALA A 41 -0.67 -15.31 7.65
C ALA A 41 -1.90 -16.19 7.39
N GLU A 42 -3.08 -15.59 7.28
CA GLU A 42 -4.32 -16.33 7.01
C GLU A 42 -4.26 -17.13 5.70
N ALA A 43 -3.63 -16.60 4.66
CA ALA A 43 -3.40 -17.34 3.41
C ALA A 43 -2.52 -18.59 3.64
N PHE A 44 -1.43 -18.48 4.42
CA PHE A 44 -0.62 -19.65 4.78
C PHE A 44 -1.43 -20.70 5.54
N ARG A 45 -2.30 -20.29 6.47
CA ARG A 45 -3.17 -21.22 7.20
C ARG A 45 -4.15 -21.94 6.27
N GLN A 46 -4.72 -21.24 5.30
CA GLN A 46 -5.61 -21.84 4.29
C GLN A 46 -4.88 -22.85 3.40
N GLN A 47 -3.58 -22.64 3.17
CA GLN A 47 -2.73 -23.57 2.44
C GLN A 47 -2.21 -24.74 3.31
N GLY A 48 -2.51 -24.75 4.61
CA GLY A 48 -2.01 -25.75 5.56
C GLY A 48 -0.57 -25.53 6.00
N ASP A 49 0.06 -24.41 5.63
CA ASP A 49 1.40 -24.05 6.10
C ASP A 49 1.32 -23.39 7.48
N GLU A 50 1.15 -24.23 8.50
CA GLU A 50 1.01 -23.77 9.88
C GLU A 50 2.29 -23.12 10.42
N LYS A 51 3.46 -23.53 9.92
CA LYS A 51 4.74 -22.95 10.30
C LYS A 51 4.83 -21.51 9.80
N ALA A 52 4.57 -21.28 8.51
CA ALA A 52 4.59 -19.94 7.94
C ALA A 52 3.50 -19.06 8.55
N TRP A 53 2.32 -19.61 8.84
CA TRP A 53 1.26 -18.90 9.57
C TRP A 53 1.77 -18.39 10.92
N ARG A 54 2.32 -19.28 11.76
CA ARG A 54 2.82 -18.94 13.10
C ARG A 54 3.94 -17.90 13.05
N GLN A 55 4.94 -18.12 12.18
CA GLN A 55 6.08 -17.21 12.02
C GLN A 55 5.65 -15.82 11.55
N THR A 56 4.66 -15.74 10.66
CA THR A 56 4.14 -14.45 10.17
C THR A 56 3.42 -13.69 11.28
N LEU A 57 2.63 -14.38 12.13
CA LEU A 57 1.98 -13.75 13.28
C LEU A 57 2.98 -13.27 14.33
N GLU A 58 4.02 -14.06 14.62
CA GLU A 58 5.11 -13.67 15.52
C GLU A 58 5.85 -12.43 14.99
N HIS A 59 6.15 -12.41 13.69
CA HIS A 59 6.77 -11.27 13.05
C HIS A 59 5.89 -10.01 13.12
N LEU A 60 4.59 -10.14 12.86
CA LEU A 60 3.62 -9.05 12.97
C LEU A 60 3.61 -8.44 14.38
N ILE A 61 3.63 -9.26 15.42
CA ILE A 61 3.67 -8.79 16.81
C ILE A 61 5.00 -8.09 17.11
N ALA A 62 6.12 -8.66 16.67
CA ALA A 62 7.45 -8.11 16.93
C ALA A 62 7.68 -6.78 16.21
N THR A 63 7.25 -6.66 14.96
CA THR A 63 7.47 -5.46 14.14
C THR A 63 6.46 -4.35 14.44
N TYR A 64 5.21 -4.71 14.78
CA TYR A 64 4.12 -3.74 14.98
C TYR A 64 3.39 -3.93 16.33
N PRO A 65 4.09 -3.84 17.48
CA PRO A 65 3.53 -4.24 18.78
C PRO A 65 2.29 -3.45 19.21
N ASN A 66 2.18 -2.18 18.83
CA ASN A 66 1.06 -1.30 19.19
C ASN A 66 -0.08 -1.29 18.15
N SER A 67 0.01 -2.11 17.10
CA SER A 67 -1.01 -2.17 16.06
C SER A 67 -2.24 -2.95 16.53
N ARG A 68 -3.45 -2.56 16.09
CA ARG A 68 -4.67 -3.38 16.30
C ARG A 68 -4.50 -4.82 15.78
N TYR A 69 -3.62 -5.01 14.78
CA TYR A 69 -3.35 -6.30 14.17
C TYR A 69 -2.45 -7.20 15.01
N SER A 70 -1.54 -6.64 15.83
CA SER A 70 -0.72 -7.43 16.75
C SER A 70 -1.58 -8.07 17.84
N GLN A 71 -2.58 -7.34 18.36
CA GLN A 71 -3.51 -7.87 19.36
C GLN A 71 -4.31 -9.06 18.79
N ARG A 72 -4.75 -8.98 17.52
CA ARG A 72 -5.42 -10.08 16.82
C ARG A 72 -4.48 -11.26 16.60
N ALA A 73 -3.23 -11.00 16.20
CA ALA A 73 -2.22 -12.03 16.02
C ALA A 73 -1.94 -12.80 17.32
N SER A 74 -1.80 -12.10 18.45
CA SER A 74 -1.62 -12.73 19.76
C SER A 74 -2.79 -13.63 20.16
N GLN A 75 -4.03 -13.17 19.91
CA GLN A 75 -5.23 -13.98 20.15
C GLN A 75 -5.24 -15.24 19.29
N LYS A 76 -4.89 -15.11 17.99
CA LYS A 76 -4.82 -16.24 17.07
C LYS A 76 -3.78 -17.29 17.52
N LEU A 77 -2.59 -16.86 17.94
CA LEU A 77 -1.55 -17.76 18.48
C LEU A 77 -2.00 -18.46 19.77
N GLY A 78 -2.70 -17.74 20.66
CA GLY A 78 -3.29 -18.31 21.87
C GLY A 78 -4.40 -19.34 21.57
N SER A 79 -5.20 -19.12 20.53
CA SER A 79 -6.25 -20.06 20.11
C SER A 79 -5.76 -21.29 19.35
N GLY A 80 -4.63 -21.17 18.63
CA GLY A 80 -4.10 -22.24 17.77
C GLY A 80 -3.04 -23.14 18.43
N SER A 81 -2.68 -22.89 19.69
CA SER A 81 -1.71 -23.72 20.44
C SER A 81 -2.39 -24.78 21.34
N ALA A 82 -3.71 -24.95 21.22
CA ALA A 82 -4.52 -25.83 22.07
C ALA A 82 -4.99 -27.12 21.38
N GLU A 83 -4.44 -27.45 20.21
CA GLU A 83 -4.85 -28.59 19.38
C GLU A 83 -3.73 -29.63 19.20
#